data_AF-A0A392PC11-F1
#
_entry.id   AF-A0A392PC11-F1
#
_cell.length_a   1.000
_cell.length_b   1.000
_cell.length_c   1.000
_cell.angle_alpha   90.00
_cell.angle_beta   90.00
_cell.angle_gamma   90.00
#
_symmetry.space_group_name_H-M   'P 1'
#
loop_
_entity.id
_entity.type
_entity.pdbx_description
1 polymer ?
#
loop_
_entity_poly.entity_id
_entity_poly.type
_entity_poly.pdbx_seq_one_letter_code
_entity_poly.pdbx_strand_id
1 'polypeptide(L)' 'MAGKTNTAHPWHDLEIGPEAPSVFNCVVEIGQGSKVKYELDKKSGLIK' A
#
# COMPACT_ATOMS: atom_id res chain seq x y z
N MET A 1 -23.22 13.62 -6.12
CA MET A 1 -22.15 13.93 -5.15
C MET A 1 -20.87 13.32 -5.69
N ALA A 2 -19.89 14.14 -6.07
CA ALA A 2 -18.59 13.62 -6.49
C ALA A 2 -17.96 12.92 -5.28
N GLY A 3 -17.78 11.60 -5.35
CA GLY A 3 -17.11 10.85 -4.30
C GLY A 3 -15.75 11.48 -4.05
N LYS A 4 -15.44 11.83 -2.80
CA LYS A 4 -14.10 12.26 -2.41
C LYS A 4 -13.11 11.24 -2.96
N THR A 5 -12.29 11.62 -3.93
CA THR A 5 -11.07 10.87 -4.27
C THR A 5 -10.05 11.13 -3.17
N ASN A 6 -10.34 10.66 -1.96
CA ASN A 6 -9.35 10.64 -0.91
C ASN A 6 -8.42 9.49 -1.28
N THR A 7 -7.23 9.81 -1.81
CA THR A 7 -6.22 8.80 -2.09
C THR A 7 -5.94 8.04 -0.80
N ALA A 8 -6.21 6.73 -0.78
CA ALA A 8 -6.03 5.90 0.39
C ALA A 8 -4.54 5.81 0.75
N HIS A 9 -4.19 6.07 2.01
CA HIS A 9 -2.87 5.81 2.53
C HIS A 9 -2.66 4.28 2.61
N PRO A 10 -1.72 3.70 1.86
CA PRO A 10 -1.65 2.24 1.66
C PRO A 10 -1.32 1.45 2.93
N TRP A 11 -0.86 2.12 3.99
CA TRP A 11 -0.66 1.51 5.30
C TRP A 11 -1.84 1.70 6.28
N HIS A 12 -2.56 2.82 6.19
CA HIS A 12 -3.57 3.18 7.22
C HIS A 12 -5.00 2.92 6.76
N ASP A 13 -5.25 3.08 5.47
CA ASP A 13 -6.61 3.05 4.90
C ASP A 13 -6.88 1.75 4.12
N LEU A 14 -5.85 0.93 3.88
CA LEU A 14 -5.99 -0.39 3.27
C LEU A 14 -6.30 -1.43 4.36
N GLU A 15 -7.43 -2.13 4.21
CA GLU A 15 -7.75 -3.26 5.06
C GLU A 15 -6.76 -4.41 4.87
N ILE A 16 -6.45 -5.14 5.95
CA ILE A 16 -5.56 -6.30 5.89
C ILE A 16 -6.10 -7.43 5.01
N GLY A 17 -7.43 -7.50 4.84
CA GLY A 17 -8.14 -8.54 4.11
C GLY A 17 -8.99 -9.43 5.04
N PRO A 18 -10.17 -9.89 4.60
CA PRO A 18 -11.15 -10.58 5.44
C PRO A 18 -10.73 -11.98 5.90
N GLU A 19 -9.78 -12.60 5.21
CA GLU A 19 -9.28 -13.96 5.48
C GLU A 19 -7.91 -13.97 6.18
N ALA A 20 -7.45 -12.82 6.67
CA ALA A 20 -6.19 -12.73 7.38
C ALA A 20 -6.24 -13.62 8.65
N PRO A 21 -5.17 -14.38 8.96
CA PRO A 21 -3.83 -14.32 8.35
C PRO A 21 -3.62 -15.27 7.16
N SER A 22 -4.60 -16.11 6.81
CA SER A 22 -4.47 -17.13 5.76
C SER A 22 -4.30 -16.52 4.36
N VAL A 23 -5.06 -15.45 4.08
CA VAL A 23 -4.95 -14.63 2.86
C VAL A 23 -5.05 -13.16 3.25
N PHE A 24 -4.11 -12.33 2.78
CA PHE A 24 -4.03 -10.91 3.15
C PHE A 24 -3.57 -10.04 1.98
N ASN A 25 -3.97 -8.77 2.03
CA ASN A 25 -3.51 -7.75 1.09
C ASN A 25 -2.04 -7.40 1.36
N CYS A 26 -1.23 -7.31 0.31
CA CYS A 26 0.18 -6.93 0.40
C CYS A 26 0.46 -5.75 -0.54
N VAL A 27 1.10 -4.71 -0.02
CA VAL A 27 1.59 -3.57 -0.80
C VAL A 27 3.03 -3.87 -1.20
N VAL A 28 3.27 -4.11 -2.49
CA VAL A 28 4.60 -4.43 -3.01
C VAL A 28 5.42 -3.15 -3.15
N GLU A 29 6.49 -3.02 -2.36
CA GLU A 29 7.40 -1.88 -2.45
C GLU A 29 8.42 -2.04 -3.58
N ILE A 30 8.95 -3.25 -3.77
CA ILE A 30 10.03 -3.54 -4.73
C ILE A 30 9.62 -4.72 -5.62
N GLY A 31 9.49 -4.44 -6.93
CA GLY A 31 9.20 -5.47 -7.91
C GLY A 31 10.36 -6.45 -8.12
N GLN A 32 10.05 -7.71 -8.47
CA GLN A 32 11.05 -8.73 -8.77
C GLN A 32 12.01 -8.25 -9.86
N GLY A 33 13.32 -8.36 -9.61
CA GLY A 33 14.36 -7.94 -10.54
C GLY A 33 14.71 -6.44 -10.50
N SER A 34 14.02 -5.64 -9.68
CA SER A 34 14.41 -4.25 -9.45
C SER A 34 15.79 -4.18 -8.79
N LYS A 35 16.64 -3.27 -9.29
CA LYS A 35 17.94 -2.93 -8.69
C LYS A 35 17.85 -1.76 -7.71
N VAL A 36 16.68 -1.13 -7.61
CA VAL A 36 16.43 0.05 -6.78
C VAL A 36 15.67 -0.39 -5.53
N LYS A 37 16.17 0.01 -4.37
CA LYS A 37 15.47 -0.13 -3.10
C LYS A 37 14.45 0.99 -2.99
N TYR A 38 13.20 0.65 -3.22
CA TYR A 38 12.06 1.50 -2.92
C TYR A 38 11.54 1.22 -1.51
N GLU A 39 10.91 2.22 -0.90
CA GLU A 39 10.22 2.07 0.38
C GLU A 39 8.96 2.95 0.44
N LEU A 40 7.98 2.52 1.23
CA LEU A 40 6.84 3.35 1.56
C LEU A 40 7.27 4.47 2.51
N ASP A 41 7.12 5.72 2.07
CA ASP A 41 7.26 6.88 2.93
C ASP A 41 6.03 6.99 3.85
N LYS A 42 6.17 6.52 5.09
CA LYS A 42 5.10 6.47 6.10
C LYS A 42 4.30 7.76 6.29
N LYS A 43 4.91 8.92 6.02
CA LYS A 43 4.27 10.22 6.20
C LYS A 43 3.35 10.57 5.03
N SER A 44 3.77 10.31 3.81
CA SER A 44 3.04 10.71 2.60
C SER A 44 2.21 9.59 1.99
N GLY A 45 2.54 8.33 2.30
CA GLY A 45 1.93 7.16 1.65
C GLY A 45 2.44 6.90 0.23
N LEU A 46 3.51 7.59 -0.19
CA LEU A 46 4.11 7.45 -1.52
C LEU A 46 5.35 6.55 -1.47
N ILE A 47 5.67 5.93 -2.60
CA ILE A 47 6.90 5.15 -2.79
C ILE A 47 8.07 6.10 -3.08
N LYS A 48 9.20 5.91 -2.39
CA LYS A 48 10.46 6.64 -2.59
C LYS A 48 11.60 5.68 -2.87
#